data_AF-H3S9I4-F1
#
_entry.id   AF-H3S9I4-F1
#
_cell.length_a   1.000
_cell.length_b   1.000
_cell.length_c   1.000
_cell.angle_alpha   90.00
_cell.angle_beta   90.00
_cell.angle_gamma   90.00
#
_symmetry.space_group_name_H-M   'P 1'
#
loop_
_entity.id
_entity.type
_entity.pdbx_description
1 polymer ?
#
loop_
_entity_poly.entity_id
_entity_poly.type
_entity_poly.pdbx_seq_one_letter_code
_entity_poly.pdbx_strand_id
1 'polypeptide(L)'
;MNTSVNNKSILFQVIGELTRDELQFQICEWKLLIETKRYLEVKATNGMVKRIYKEKINVVIGDTKYYADGHLSCSAFCREEDISTIKKAIVKQLKHQIAAFMTDLTINQSAFSKNDY
;
A
#
# COMPACT_ATOMS: atom_id res chain seq x y z
N MET A 1 -13.38 -11.10 -37.88
CA MET A 1 -12.76 -9.87 -37.36
C MET A 1 -13.83 -9.04 -36.67
N ASN A 2 -13.63 -8.74 -35.38
CA ASN A 2 -14.10 -7.55 -34.64
C ASN A 2 -14.19 -7.89 -33.15
N THR A 3 -13.03 -7.95 -32.51
CA THR A 3 -12.88 -7.83 -31.06
C THR A 3 -12.70 -6.36 -30.73
N SER A 4 -13.78 -5.68 -30.35
CA SER A 4 -13.70 -4.37 -29.69
C SER A 4 -14.66 -4.31 -28.51
N VAL A 5 -14.50 -5.26 -27.58
CA VAL A 5 -14.92 -5.01 -26.19
C VAL A 5 -13.91 -4.04 -25.62
N ASN A 6 -14.21 -2.74 -25.74
CA ASN A 6 -13.45 -1.65 -25.15
C ASN A 6 -13.68 -1.63 -23.63
N ASN A 7 -13.32 -2.71 -22.94
CA ASN A 7 -13.17 -2.70 -21.49
C ASN A 7 -11.86 -1.96 -21.21
N LYS A 8 -11.95 -0.65 -20.98
CA LYS A 8 -10.86 0.11 -20.37
C LYS A 8 -10.56 -0.56 -19.03
N SER A 9 -9.55 -1.41 -18.96
CA SER A 9 -9.15 -2.06 -17.70
C SER A 9 -8.90 -0.97 -16.65
N ILE A 10 -9.63 -1.05 -15.54
CA ILE A 10 -9.48 -0.15 -14.40
C ILE A 10 -8.62 -0.87 -13.37
N LEU A 11 -7.62 -0.17 -12.83
CA LEU A 11 -6.90 -0.60 -11.65
C LEU A 11 -7.35 0.26 -10.46
N PHE A 12 -7.26 -0.31 -9.28
CA PHE A 12 -7.58 0.35 -8.04
C PHE A 12 -6.31 0.45 -7.21
N GLN A 13 -6.03 1.63 -6.67
CA GLN A 13 -5.07 1.79 -5.60
C GLN A 13 -5.83 1.71 -4.28
N VAL A 14 -5.51 0.72 -3.46
CA VAL A 14 -6.01 0.60 -2.10
C VAL A 14 -4.93 1.13 -1.18
N ILE A 15 -5.26 2.12 -0.37
CA ILE A 15 -4.38 2.73 0.63
C ILE A 15 -5.02 2.47 1.99
N GLY A 16 -4.26 1.90 2.93
CA GLY A 16 -4.67 1.79 4.32
C GLY A 16 -3.77 2.65 5.18
N GLU A 17 -4.39 3.55 5.92
CA GLU A 17 -3.72 4.52 6.79
C GLU A 17 -4.13 4.25 8.23
N LEU A 18 -3.13 4.15 9.10
CA LEU A 18 -3.29 4.03 10.54
C LEU A 18 -2.76 5.30 11.19
N THR A 19 -3.60 5.96 11.97
CA THR A 19 -3.25 7.18 12.73
C THR A 19 -3.76 7.05 14.15
N ARG A 20 -2.86 6.96 15.14
CA ARG A 20 -3.01 6.96 16.63
C ARG A 20 -4.14 6.13 17.29
N ASP A 21 -5.23 5.82 16.64
CA ASP A 21 -6.41 5.10 17.11
C ASP A 21 -7.34 4.64 15.97
N GLU A 22 -7.16 5.17 14.76
CA GLU A 22 -8.04 4.92 13.64
C GLU A 22 -7.32 4.25 12.46
N LEU A 23 -7.95 3.21 11.90
CA LEU A 23 -7.56 2.59 10.63
C LEU A 23 -8.59 2.98 9.57
N GLN A 24 -8.15 3.71 8.55
CA GLN A 24 -8.96 4.12 7.41
C GLN A 24 -8.47 3.48 6.11
N PHE A 25 -9.38 3.34 5.15
CA PHE A 25 -9.05 2.88 3.81
C PHE A 25 -9.55 3.85 2.76
N GLN A 26 -8.66 4.25 1.87
CA GLN A 26 -8.97 4.97 0.66
C GLN A 26 -8.83 4.05 -0.55
N ILE A 27 -9.79 4.08 -1.46
CA ILE A 27 -9.74 3.36 -2.73
C ILE A 27 -9.81 4.40 -3.85
N CYS A 28 -8.80 4.41 -4.70
CA CYS A 28 -8.70 5.32 -5.84
C CYS A 28 -8.76 4.53 -7.14
N GLU A 29 -9.58 4.96 -8.07
CA GLU A 29 -9.61 4.43 -9.43
C GLU A 29 -8.47 4.99 -10.29
N TRP A 30 -7.88 4.12 -11.08
CA TRP A 30 -6.80 4.42 -12.01
C TRP A 30 -7.10 3.82 -13.37
N LYS A 31 -7.17 4.69 -14.37
CA LYS A 31 -7.43 4.29 -15.75
C LYS A 31 -6.14 3.76 -16.38
N LEU A 32 -6.20 2.59 -16.98
CA LEU A 32 -5.12 2.08 -17.82
C LEU A 32 -4.98 2.93 -19.08
N LEU A 33 -3.75 3.40 -19.35
CA LEU A 33 -3.38 4.13 -20.55
C LEU A 33 -2.61 3.25 -21.52
N ILE A 34 -1.58 2.56 -21.02
CA ILE A 34 -0.69 1.70 -21.80
C ILE A 34 -0.46 0.41 -21.03
N GLU A 35 -0.54 -0.71 -21.73
CA GLU A 35 -0.11 -2.00 -21.23
C GLU A 35 1.07 -2.52 -22.06
N THR A 36 2.17 -2.82 -21.38
CA THR A 36 3.34 -3.48 -21.98
C THR A 36 3.49 -4.89 -21.40
N LYS A 37 4.51 -5.63 -21.87
CA LYS A 37 4.85 -6.93 -21.28
C LYS A 37 5.34 -6.83 -19.83
N ARG A 38 5.93 -5.70 -19.41
CA ARG A 38 6.59 -5.56 -18.10
C ARG A 38 5.83 -4.65 -17.13
N TYR A 39 5.18 -3.61 -17.64
CA TYR A 39 4.53 -2.59 -16.82
C TYR A 39 3.25 -2.08 -17.46
N LEU A 40 2.46 -1.40 -16.63
CA LEU A 40 1.28 -0.64 -16.99
C LEU A 40 1.56 0.85 -16.75
N GLU A 41 1.08 1.70 -17.64
CA GLU A 41 0.96 3.13 -17.39
C GLU A 41 -0.49 3.43 -17.06
N VAL A 42 -0.70 3.99 -15.87
CA VAL A 42 -2.02 4.30 -15.35
C VAL A 42 -2.12 5.76 -14.99
N LYS A 43 -3.33 6.31 -15.04
CA LYS A 43 -3.60 7.70 -14.68
C LYS A 43 -4.74 7.78 -13.68
N ALA A 44 -4.51 8.50 -12.59
CA ALA A 44 -5.56 8.85 -11.63
C ALA A 44 -6.54 9.83 -12.26
N THR A 45 -7.79 9.81 -11.80
CA THR A 45 -8.90 10.61 -12.36
C THR A 45 -8.52 12.07 -12.62
N ASN A 46 -7.82 12.72 -11.68
CA ASN A 46 -7.37 14.12 -11.80
C ASN A 46 -5.86 14.29 -11.59
N GLY A 47 -5.06 13.28 -11.95
CA GLY A 47 -3.68 13.20 -11.46
C GLY A 47 -2.62 12.87 -12.49
N MET A 48 -1.42 12.65 -11.95
CA MET A 48 -0.24 12.22 -12.67
C MET A 48 -0.40 10.82 -13.27
N VAL A 49 0.37 10.57 -14.33
CA VAL A 49 0.58 9.23 -14.88
C VAL A 49 1.64 8.52 -14.03
N LYS A 50 1.37 7.27 -13.67
CA LYS A 50 2.29 6.42 -12.91
C LYS A 50 2.57 5.14 -13.70
N ARG A 51 3.82 4.67 -13.64
CA ARG A 51 4.23 3.36 -14.13
C ARG A 51 4.16 2.34 -13.00
N ILE A 52 3.47 1.23 -13.24
CA ILE A 52 3.34 0.12 -12.31
C ILE A 52 3.89 -1.13 -12.98
N TYR A 53 4.93 -1.70 -12.41
CA TYR A 53 5.47 -2.98 -12.88
C TYR A 53 4.49 -4.11 -12.54
N LYS A 54 4.29 -5.05 -13.47
CA LYS A 54 3.26 -6.10 -13.33
C LYS A 54 3.52 -6.98 -12.11
N GLU A 55 4.79 -7.23 -11.77
CA GLU A 55 5.18 -7.96 -10.56
C GLU A 55 4.89 -7.21 -9.24
N LYS A 56 4.48 -5.94 -9.31
CA LYS A 56 4.06 -5.14 -8.14
C LYS A 56 2.54 -5.06 -7.99
N ILE A 57 1.77 -5.63 -8.93
CA ILE A 57 0.32 -5.73 -8.78
C ILE A 57 0.01 -6.74 -7.68
N ASN A 58 -0.98 -6.41 -6.85
CA ASN A 58 -1.39 -7.15 -5.65
C ASN A 58 -0.28 -7.28 -4.59
N VAL A 59 0.81 -6.52 -4.72
CA VAL A 59 1.89 -6.47 -3.73
C VAL A 59 1.71 -5.23 -2.85
N VAL A 60 1.56 -5.47 -1.55
CA VAL A 60 1.50 -4.40 -0.55
C VAL A 60 2.88 -3.81 -0.34
N ILE A 61 2.96 -2.49 -0.38
CA ILE A 61 4.15 -1.71 -0.08
C ILE A 61 3.89 -0.81 1.13
N GLY A 62 4.90 -0.63 1.98
CA GLY A 62 4.85 0.39 3.04
C GLY A 62 5.19 1.75 2.46
N ASP A 63 4.28 2.72 2.59
CA ASP A 63 4.48 4.08 2.09
C ASP A 63 5.25 4.94 3.11
N THR A 64 5.04 4.66 4.41
CA THR A 64 5.76 5.33 5.51
C THR A 64 7.10 4.67 5.78
N LYS A 65 8.18 5.46 5.72
CA LYS A 65 9.55 5.00 6.06
C LYS A 65 9.83 4.94 7.56
N TYR A 66 9.18 5.81 8.33
CA TYR A 66 9.39 5.97 9.77
C TYR A 66 8.04 6.11 10.47
N TYR A 67 7.96 5.61 11.69
CA TYR A 67 6.81 5.87 12.57
C TYR A 67 6.99 7.25 13.21
N ALA A 68 6.37 8.25 12.60
CA ALA A 68 6.34 9.62 13.11
C ALA A 68 4.89 10.02 13.36
N ASP A 69 4.67 10.77 14.43
CA ASP A 69 3.35 11.30 14.82
C ASP A 69 2.23 10.27 14.97
N GLY A 70 2.57 8.99 15.09
CA GLY A 70 1.58 7.92 15.19
C GLY A 70 0.97 7.47 13.87
N HIS A 71 1.64 7.75 12.74
CA HIS A 71 1.13 7.46 11.39
C HIS A 71 1.90 6.31 10.72
N LEU A 72 1.15 5.38 10.11
CA LEU A 72 1.65 4.36 9.19
C LEU A 72 0.72 4.27 7.97
N SER A 73 1.29 4.08 6.79
CA SER A 73 0.52 3.85 5.56
C SER A 73 1.11 2.70 4.76
N CYS A 74 0.23 1.90 4.18
CA CYS A 74 0.55 0.90 3.18
C CYS A 74 -0.42 1.01 2.00
N SER A 75 0.08 0.71 0.81
CA SER A 75 -0.74 0.73 -0.40
C SER A 75 -0.44 -0.44 -1.34
N ALA A 76 -1.39 -0.73 -2.23
CA ALA A 76 -1.20 -1.66 -3.33
C ALA A 76 -2.08 -1.28 -4.52
N PHE A 77 -1.64 -1.67 -5.71
CA PHE A 77 -2.48 -1.63 -6.91
C PHE A 77 -3.08 -3.01 -7.19
N CYS A 78 -4.38 -3.08 -7.44
CA CYS A 78 -5.09 -4.33 -7.68
C CYS A 78 -6.25 -4.16 -8.64
N ARG A 79 -6.86 -5.28 -9.03
CA ARG A 79 -8.16 -5.28 -9.70
C ARG A 79 -9.29 -5.15 -8.67
N GLU A 80 -10.50 -4.89 -9.15
CA GLU A 80 -11.67 -4.67 -8.29
C GLU A 80 -11.96 -5.87 -7.40
N GLU A 81 -11.91 -7.08 -7.98
CA GLU A 81 -12.17 -8.34 -7.31
C GLU A 81 -11.20 -8.62 -6.14
N ASP A 82 -9.99 -8.02 -6.18
CA ASP A 82 -8.92 -8.25 -5.22
C ASP A 82 -8.95 -7.25 -4.05
N ILE A 83 -9.75 -6.18 -4.10
CA ILE A 83 -9.74 -5.08 -3.12
C ILE A 83 -9.90 -5.61 -1.68
N SER A 84 -10.84 -6.52 -1.45
CA SER A 84 -11.09 -7.09 -0.12
C SER A 84 -9.89 -7.88 0.41
N THR A 85 -9.25 -8.66 -0.46
CA THR A 85 -8.03 -9.41 -0.14
C THR A 85 -6.88 -8.47 0.18
N ILE A 86 -6.72 -7.40 -0.60
CA ILE A 86 -5.69 -6.38 -0.40
C ILE A 86 -5.88 -5.62 0.90
N LYS A 87 -7.12 -5.25 1.28
CA LYS A 87 -7.37 -4.65 2.60
C LYS A 87 -6.86 -5.53 3.74
N LYS A 88 -7.14 -6.84 3.69
CA LYS A 88 -6.64 -7.80 4.69
C LYS A 88 -5.12 -7.89 4.69
N ALA A 89 -4.49 -7.90 3.50
CA ALA A 89 -3.04 -7.92 3.36
C ALA A 89 -2.39 -6.65 3.93
N ILE A 90 -2.98 -5.48 3.69
CA ILE A 90 -2.55 -4.20 4.27
C ILE A 90 -2.63 -4.24 5.80
N VAL A 91 -3.74 -4.71 6.38
CA VAL A 91 -3.85 -4.87 7.85
C VAL A 91 -2.74 -5.75 8.39
N LYS A 92 -2.46 -6.87 7.72
CA LYS A 92 -1.39 -7.79 8.12
C LYS A 92 -0.02 -7.09 8.09
N GLN A 93 0.26 -6.31 7.04
CA GLN A 93 1.51 -5.57 6.91
C GLN A 93 1.66 -4.48 7.97
N LEU A 94 0.61 -3.70 8.23
CA LEU A 94 0.61 -2.67 9.28
C LEU A 94 0.87 -3.30 10.66
N LYS A 95 0.21 -4.42 10.98
CA LYS A 95 0.47 -5.16 12.23
C LYS A 95 1.92 -5.62 12.35
N HIS A 96 2.51 -6.10 11.25
CA HIS A 96 3.91 -6.51 11.23
C HIS A 96 4.85 -5.32 11.47
N GLN A 97 4.59 -4.16 10.86
CA GLN A 97 5.36 -2.94 11.09
C GLN A 97 5.28 -2.48 12.55
N ILE A 98 4.08 -2.45 13.14
CA ILE A 98 3.90 -2.10 14.56
C ILE A 98 4.69 -3.05 15.46
N ALA A 99 4.62 -4.36 15.21
CA ALA A 99 5.34 -5.35 16.01
C ALA A 99 6.87 -5.14 15.93
N ALA A 100 7.40 -4.83 14.74
CA ALA A 100 8.80 -4.50 14.56
C ALA A 100 9.20 -3.24 15.37
N PHE A 101 8.43 -2.15 15.25
CA PHE A 101 8.68 -0.93 16.02
C PHE A 101 8.63 -1.17 17.54
N MET A 102 7.63 -1.92 18.02
CA MET A 102 7.52 -2.26 19.45
C MET A 102 8.70 -3.09 19.92
N THR A 103 9.20 -4.00 19.08
CA THR A 103 10.39 -4.80 19.38
C THR A 103 11.62 -3.91 19.52
N ASP A 104 11.86 -3.03 18.54
CA ASP A 104 13.00 -2.11 18.56
C ASP A 104 12.94 -1.15 19.77
N LEU A 105 11.76 -0.62 20.07
CA LEU A 105 11.55 0.24 21.24
C LEU A 105 11.80 -0.50 22.55
N THR A 106 11.38 -1.77 22.66
CA THR A 106 11.64 -2.59 23.86
C THR A 106 13.14 -2.86 24.04
N ILE A 107 13.86 -3.15 22.95
CA ILE A 107 15.31 -3.32 22.98
C ILE A 107 15.99 -2.04 23.45
N ASN A 108 15.63 -0.90 22.87
CA ASN A 108 16.17 0.41 23.25
C ASN A 108 15.86 0.75 24.71
N GLN A 109 14.64 0.48 25.17
CA GLN A 109 14.25 0.70 26.56
C GLN A 109 15.09 -0.13 27.52
N SER A 110 15.36 -1.39 27.18
CA SER A 110 16.19 -2.27 28.01
C SER A 110 17.65 -1.80 28.13
N ALA A 111 18.14 -0.99 27.18
CA ALA A 111 19.50 -0.45 27.22
C ALA A 111 19.69 0.59 28.34
N PHE A 112 18.64 1.34 28.69
CA PHE A 112 18.66 2.24 29.84
C PHE A 112 18.77 1.46 31.16
N SER A 113 18.08 0.33 31.29
CA SER A 113 18.18 -0.52 32.50
C SER A 113 19.53 -1.21 32.67
N LYS A 114 20.39 -1.23 31.64
CA LYS A 114 21.73 -1.83 31.67
C LYS A 114 22.83 -0.81 31.97
N ASN A 115 22.54 0.47 31.82
CA ASN A 115 23.49 1.55 32.05
C ASN A 115 22.83 2.53 33.02
N ASP A 116 23.11 2.34 34.32
CA ASP A 116 22.69 3.26 35.37
C ASP A 116 23.36 4.63 35.13
N TYR A 117 22.57 5.58 34.60
CA TYR A 117 22.89 7.01 34.55
C TYR A 117 21.96 7.76 35.50
#